data_AF-A0A1S3QNQ9-F1
#
_entry.id   AF-A0A1S3QNQ9-F1
#
_cell.length_a   1.000
_cell.length_b   1.000
_cell.length_c   1.000
_cell.angle_alpha   90.00
_cell.angle_beta   90.00
_cell.angle_gamma   90.00
#
_symmetry.space_group_name_H-M   'P 1'
#
loop_
_entity.id
_entity.type
_entity.pdbx_description
1 polymer ?
#
loop_
_entity_poly.entity_id
_entity_poly.type
_entity_poly.pdbx_seq_one_letter_code
_entity_poly.pdbx_strand_id
1 'polypeptide(L)'
;MIFEDEMPMKEYLKMMTDMIVLCATLAISLFFWIISITASTYYGTLQPVSPWRWLFSILVPLTLTTRALKKRSLDHSGALGALLVGFILTMANMSFFSALLAFFITSSKLTRWKEEVKKQLDSDYKEGGQRNWVQVFCNGGVPTELALLYMIEVGPGEMPVDFGKQYSASWMCLSLLGALACSTGDTWASEVGPVLSQTKPRLITSWREVPTGTHTPGHQRWGPSSVRPNPGSSPT
;
A
#
# COMPACT_ATOMS: atom_id res chain seq x y z
N MET A 1 -14.96 49.24 -1.32
CA MET A 1 -14.71 48.54 -0.05
C MET A 1 -14.49 47.09 -0.43
N ILE A 2 -13.24 46.65 -0.41
CA ILE A 2 -12.81 45.34 -0.89
C ILE A 2 -13.31 44.32 0.13
N PHE A 3 -14.03 43.30 -0.33
CA PHE A 3 -14.40 42.15 0.48
C PHE A 3 -13.10 41.47 0.94
N GLU A 4 -12.67 41.76 2.17
CA GLU A 4 -11.77 40.86 2.90
C GLU A 4 -12.58 39.60 3.19
N ASP A 5 -12.38 38.62 2.32
CA ASP A 5 -12.89 37.26 2.48
C ASP A 5 -12.27 36.72 3.78
N GLU A 6 -13.06 36.63 4.85
CA GLU A 6 -12.63 35.97 6.08
C GLU A 6 -12.40 34.50 5.75
N MET A 7 -11.16 34.16 5.38
CA MET A 7 -10.77 32.77 5.24
C MET A 7 -11.08 32.07 6.56
N PRO A 8 -11.88 30.99 6.55
CA PRO A 8 -12.33 30.35 7.77
C PRO A 8 -11.10 29.93 8.59
N MET A 9 -11.07 30.24 9.89
CA MET A 9 -9.95 29.97 10.81
C MET A 9 -9.33 28.57 10.65
N LYS A 10 -10.16 27.58 10.28
CA LYS A 10 -9.74 26.21 9.97
C LYS A 10 -8.81 26.09 8.75
N GLU A 11 -9.04 26.88 7.70
CA GLU A 11 -8.17 26.95 6.52
C GLU A 11 -6.86 27.64 6.85
N TYR A 12 -6.88 28.71 7.63
CA TYR A 12 -5.66 29.36 8.13
C TYR A 12 -4.81 28.39 8.97
N LEU A 13 -5.41 27.69 9.93
CA LEU A 13 -4.73 26.68 10.75
C LEU A 13 -4.14 25.55 9.89
N LYS A 14 -4.87 25.11 8.86
CA LYS A 14 -4.39 24.10 7.92
C LYS A 14 -3.19 24.60 7.12
N MET A 15 -3.26 25.81 6.55
CA MET A 15 -2.16 26.43 5.81
C MET A 15 -0.93 26.63 6.68
N MET A 16 -1.12 27.10 7.92
CA MET A 16 -0.04 27.28 8.88
C MET A 16 0.61 25.94 9.26
N THR A 17 -0.19 24.89 9.46
CA THR A 17 0.33 23.54 9.72
C THR A 17 1.12 23.01 8.52
N ASP A 18 0.56 23.13 7.31
CA ASP A 18 1.22 22.69 6.08
C ASP A 18 2.55 23.44 5.86
N MET A 19 2.60 24.74 6.18
CA MET A 19 3.81 25.56 6.13
C MET A 19 4.85 25.12 7.17
N ILE A 20 4.45 24.87 8.42
CA ILE A 20 5.35 24.39 9.48
C ILE A 20 5.94 23.03 9.09
N VAL A 21 5.12 22.11 8.60
CA VAL A 21 5.57 20.78 8.14
C VAL A 21 6.57 20.93 6.98
N LEU A 22 6.29 21.80 6.01
CA LEU A 22 7.21 22.06 4.90
C LEU A 22 8.56 22.64 5.39
N CYS A 23 8.53 23.65 6.25
CA CYS A 23 9.74 24.25 6.80
C CYS A 23 10.55 23.24 7.63
N ALA A 24 9.89 22.46 8.48
CA ALA A 24 10.55 21.44 9.30
C ALA A 24 11.18 20.33 8.44
N THR A 25 10.45 19.84 7.42
CA THR A 25 10.97 18.81 6.50
C THR A 25 12.14 19.32 5.66
N LEU A 26 12.09 20.58 5.20
CA LEU A 26 13.22 21.23 4.53
C LEU A 26 14.45 21.34 5.44
N ALA A 27 14.27 21.77 6.69
CA ALA A 27 15.36 21.89 7.65
C ALA A 27 16.00 20.52 7.96
N ILE A 28 15.19 19.50 8.22
CA ILE A 28 15.63 18.12 8.45
C ILE A 28 16.39 17.59 7.23
N SER A 29 15.84 17.79 6.04
CA SER A 29 16.44 17.37 4.79
C SER A 29 17.82 18.00 4.54
N LEU A 30 17.97 19.30 4.80
CA LEU A 30 19.25 20.00 4.67
C LEU A 30 20.25 19.52 5.74
N PHE A 31 19.78 19.29 6.96
CA PHE A 31 20.59 18.78 8.06
C PHE A 31 21.19 17.40 7.73
N PHE A 32 20.36 16.45 7.27
CA PHE A 32 20.84 15.12 6.86
C PHE A 32 21.81 15.19 5.68
N TRP A 33 21.59 16.11 4.73
CA TRP A 33 22.53 16.31 3.62
C TRP A 33 23.88 16.86 4.09
N ILE A 34 23.90 17.83 5.00
CA ILE A 34 25.14 18.38 5.58
C ILE A 34 25.93 17.29 6.30
N ILE A 35 25.25 16.45 7.09
CA ILE A 35 25.88 15.27 7.72
C ILE A 35 26.44 14.32 6.66
N SER A 36 25.67 14.03 5.61
CA SER A 36 26.07 13.12 4.54
C SER A 36 27.28 13.64 3.77
N ILE A 37 27.37 14.95 3.49
CA ILE A 37 28.56 15.57 2.90
C ILE A 37 29.74 15.47 3.84
N THR A 38 29.55 15.80 5.12
CA THR A 38 30.62 15.76 6.12
C THR A 38 31.20 14.34 6.25
N ALA A 39 30.32 13.33 6.26
CA ALA A 39 30.70 11.92 6.26
C ALA A 39 31.39 11.52 4.95
N SER A 40 30.93 12.01 3.80
CA SER A 40 31.58 11.80 2.50
C SER A 40 33.02 12.36 2.49
N THR A 41 33.23 13.58 3.01
CA THR A 41 34.56 14.19 3.13
C THR A 41 35.48 13.40 4.07
N TYR A 42 34.93 12.77 5.12
CA TYR A 42 35.70 12.03 6.11
C TYR A 42 36.03 10.59 5.66
N TYR A 43 35.07 9.88 5.07
CA TYR A 43 35.21 8.46 4.70
C TYR A 43 35.54 8.24 3.22
N GLY A 44 35.39 9.27 2.36
CA GLY A 44 35.80 9.27 0.94
C GLY A 44 35.01 8.33 0.01
N THR A 45 34.25 7.37 0.54
CA THR A 45 33.58 6.31 -0.23
C THR A 45 32.07 6.49 -0.33
N LEU A 46 31.46 7.35 0.49
CA LEU A 46 30.01 7.55 0.52
C LEU A 46 29.60 8.65 -0.46
N GLN A 47 28.74 8.31 -1.43
CA GLN A 47 28.10 9.30 -2.29
C GLN A 47 26.96 9.99 -1.51
N PRO A 48 27.02 11.31 -1.29
CA PRO A 48 26.03 11.99 -0.49
C PRO A 48 24.67 12.04 -1.20
N VAL A 49 23.62 11.65 -0.47
CA VAL A 49 22.25 11.67 -1.00
C VAL A 49 21.78 13.12 -1.11
N SER A 50 21.28 13.51 -2.27
CA SER A 50 20.84 14.89 -2.51
C SER A 50 19.76 15.37 -1.53
N PRO A 51 19.73 16.67 -1.16
CA PRO A 51 18.72 17.18 -0.24
C PRO A 51 17.31 16.96 -0.77
N TRP A 52 17.09 17.22 -2.06
CA TRP A 52 15.76 17.05 -2.64
C TRP A 52 15.22 15.63 -2.44
N ARG A 53 16.07 14.60 -2.53
CA ARG A 53 15.63 13.22 -2.29
C ARG A 53 15.17 13.01 -0.85
N TRP A 54 15.93 13.50 0.13
CA TRP A 54 15.51 13.49 1.54
C TRP A 54 14.16 14.18 1.73
N LEU A 55 13.99 15.38 1.17
CA LEU A 55 12.74 16.12 1.23
C LEU A 55 11.57 15.32 0.63
N PHE A 56 11.72 14.81 -0.60
CA PHE A 56 10.67 14.06 -1.30
C PHE A 56 10.32 12.75 -0.56
N SER A 57 11.32 12.03 -0.03
CA SER A 57 11.12 10.77 0.70
C SER A 57 10.33 10.93 2.00
N ILE A 58 10.33 12.12 2.59
CA ILE A 58 9.54 12.40 3.79
C ILE A 58 8.19 13.00 3.39
N LEU A 59 8.20 14.05 2.58
CA LEU A 59 7.02 14.84 2.26
C LEU A 59 5.98 14.06 1.44
N VAL A 60 6.42 13.30 0.43
CA VAL A 60 5.50 12.61 -0.48
C VAL A 60 4.78 11.44 0.22
N PRO A 61 5.48 10.49 0.88
CA PRO A 61 4.80 9.45 1.66
C PRO A 61 3.91 10.05 2.75
N LEU A 62 4.34 11.10 3.46
CA LEU A 62 3.55 11.74 4.51
C LEU A 62 2.23 12.33 4.00
N THR A 63 2.29 13.07 2.90
CA THR A 63 1.08 13.66 2.32
C THR A 63 0.12 12.58 1.79
N LEU A 64 0.65 11.52 1.19
CA LEU A 64 -0.15 10.42 0.64
C LEU A 64 -0.79 9.55 1.71
N THR A 65 -0.07 9.18 2.77
CA THR A 65 -0.63 8.40 3.89
C THR A 65 -1.66 9.21 4.66
N THR A 66 -1.44 10.51 4.88
CA THR A 66 -2.44 11.40 5.49
C THR A 66 -3.71 11.46 4.63
N ARG A 67 -3.58 11.56 3.31
CA ARG A 67 -4.74 11.51 2.38
C ARG A 67 -5.42 10.15 2.40
N ALA A 68 -4.67 9.06 2.50
CA ALA A 68 -5.20 7.70 2.56
C ALA A 68 -5.99 7.44 3.84
N LEU A 69 -5.51 7.93 4.99
CA LEU A 69 -6.23 7.90 6.27
C LEU A 69 -7.56 8.65 6.18
N LYS A 70 -7.54 9.88 5.66
CA LYS A 70 -8.76 10.69 5.46
C LYS A 70 -9.76 10.00 4.52
N LYS A 71 -9.25 9.24 3.55
CA LYS A 71 -10.04 8.43 2.61
C LYS A 71 -10.40 7.04 3.16
N ARG A 72 -10.06 6.70 4.40
CA ARG A 72 -10.29 5.36 4.98
C ARG A 72 -9.70 4.21 4.14
N SER A 73 -8.69 4.48 3.31
CA SER A 73 -7.99 3.45 2.52
C SER A 73 -6.94 2.70 3.35
N LEU A 74 -6.44 3.34 4.42
CA LEU A 74 -5.54 2.78 5.42
C LEU A 74 -6.11 3.06 6.80
N ASP A 75 -5.83 2.19 7.77
CA ASP A 75 -6.00 2.50 9.19
C ASP A 75 -4.74 3.18 9.76
N HIS A 76 -4.77 3.57 11.04
CA HIS A 76 -3.63 4.25 11.69
C HIS A 76 -2.34 3.42 11.67
N SER A 77 -2.45 2.10 11.83
CA SER A 77 -1.30 1.19 11.80
C SER A 77 -0.75 1.03 10.37
N GLY A 78 -1.65 0.89 9.40
CA GLY A 78 -1.33 0.80 7.98
C GLY A 78 -0.68 2.08 7.48
N ALA A 79 -1.10 3.24 7.98
CA ALA A 79 -0.47 4.51 7.64
C ALA A 79 0.99 4.58 8.12
N LEU A 80 1.29 4.08 9.34
CA LEU A 80 2.66 4.02 9.83
C LEU A 80 3.52 3.06 8.99
N GLY A 81 2.99 1.88 8.67
CA GLY A 81 3.66 0.94 7.77
C GLY A 81 3.92 1.55 6.38
N ALA A 82 2.91 2.22 5.81
CA ALA A 82 2.99 2.83 4.49
C ALA A 82 3.95 4.03 4.46
N LEU A 83 4.08 4.77 5.56
CA LEU A 83 5.09 5.82 5.71
C LEU A 83 6.50 5.24 5.60
N LEU A 84 6.77 4.17 6.35
CA LEU A 84 8.09 3.52 6.37
C LEU A 84 8.44 2.92 5.00
N VAL A 85 7.54 2.11 4.44
CA VAL A 85 7.70 1.49 3.11
C VAL A 85 7.88 2.56 2.04
N GLY A 86 7.01 3.59 2.04
CA GLY A 86 7.08 4.68 1.09
C GLY A 86 8.40 5.46 1.18
N PHE A 87 8.86 5.75 2.40
CA PHE A 87 10.15 6.42 2.64
C PHE A 87 11.31 5.62 2.06
N ILE A 88 11.42 4.33 2.39
CA ILE A 88 12.51 3.46 1.93
C ILE A 88 12.52 3.36 0.40
N LEU A 89 11.37 3.11 -0.23
CA LEU A 89 11.30 3.00 -1.68
C LEU A 89 11.63 4.32 -2.38
N THR A 90 11.19 5.46 -1.82
CA THR A 90 11.50 6.79 -2.38
C THR A 90 12.99 7.13 -2.24
N MET A 91 13.60 6.76 -1.11
CA MET A 91 15.04 6.91 -0.90
C MET A 91 15.84 6.04 -1.88
N ALA A 92 15.44 4.79 -2.09
CA ALA A 92 16.15 3.89 -2.98
C ALA A 92 16.08 4.35 -4.45
N ASN A 93 14.88 4.51 -4.99
CA ASN A 93 14.68 4.88 -6.39
C ASN A 93 13.25 5.42 -6.59
N MET A 94 13.11 6.60 -7.18
CA MET A 94 11.81 7.23 -7.39
C MET A 94 10.85 6.36 -8.22
N SER A 95 11.38 5.52 -9.12
CA SER A 95 10.59 4.57 -9.90
C SER A 95 9.99 3.45 -9.04
N PHE A 96 10.68 2.99 -7.99
CA PHE A 96 10.13 1.98 -7.07
C PHE A 96 8.94 2.53 -6.31
N PHE A 97 9.08 3.74 -5.76
CA PHE A 97 7.96 4.43 -5.13
C PHE A 97 6.81 4.68 -6.11
N SER A 98 7.11 5.05 -7.35
CA SER A 98 6.08 5.27 -8.37
C SER A 98 5.27 4.00 -8.67
N ALA A 99 5.94 2.84 -8.73
CA ALA A 99 5.27 1.55 -8.89
C ALA A 99 4.39 1.20 -7.68
N LEU A 100 4.89 1.39 -6.45
CA LEU A 100 4.10 1.21 -5.23
C LEU A 100 2.88 2.13 -5.23
N LEU A 101 3.05 3.39 -5.63
CA LEU A 101 1.97 4.38 -5.70
C LEU A 101 0.91 3.98 -6.73
N ALA A 102 1.33 3.47 -7.90
CA ALA A 102 0.42 2.96 -8.91
C ALA A 102 -0.40 1.77 -8.37
N PHE A 103 0.25 0.80 -7.72
CA PHE A 103 -0.43 -0.30 -7.01
C PHE A 103 -1.44 0.23 -5.98
N PHE A 104 -1.03 1.16 -5.12
CA PHE A 104 -1.87 1.68 -4.05
C PHE A 104 -3.10 2.43 -4.58
N ILE A 105 -2.92 3.32 -5.57
CA ILE A 105 -4.01 4.12 -6.15
C ILE A 105 -5.01 3.21 -6.87
N THR A 106 -4.51 2.32 -7.74
CA THR A 106 -5.37 1.43 -8.52
C THR A 106 -6.13 0.47 -7.61
N SER A 107 -5.46 -0.17 -6.67
CA SER A 107 -6.08 -1.08 -5.72
C SER A 107 -7.07 -0.37 -4.79
N SER A 108 -6.79 0.87 -4.35
CA SER A 108 -7.74 1.63 -3.52
C SER A 108 -8.99 2.06 -4.30
N LYS A 109 -8.86 2.34 -5.60
CA LYS A 109 -10.02 2.57 -6.48
C LYS A 109 -10.84 1.28 -6.65
N LEU A 110 -10.16 0.15 -6.79
CA LEU A 110 -10.80 -1.15 -7.00
C LEU A 110 -11.52 -1.66 -5.76
N THR A 111 -10.95 -1.44 -4.57
CA THR A 111 -11.62 -1.72 -3.29
C THR A 111 -12.96 -0.98 -3.21
N ARG A 112 -12.96 0.30 -3.61
CA ARG A 112 -14.16 1.15 -3.63
C ARG A 112 -15.12 0.87 -4.78
N TRP A 113 -14.75 0.03 -5.74
CA TRP A 113 -15.64 -0.29 -6.84
C TRP A 113 -16.72 -1.28 -6.37
N LYS A 114 -17.99 -0.91 -6.58
CA LYS A 114 -19.17 -1.69 -6.18
C LYS A 114 -19.20 -2.06 -4.69
N GLU A 115 -18.82 -1.12 -3.81
CA GLU A 115 -18.84 -1.36 -2.35
C GLU A 115 -20.21 -1.80 -1.83
N GLU A 116 -21.32 -1.30 -2.39
CA GLU A 116 -22.67 -1.69 -1.96
C GLU A 116 -22.93 -3.18 -2.11
N VAL A 117 -22.45 -3.78 -3.21
CA VAL A 117 -22.55 -5.22 -3.44
C VAL A 117 -21.67 -5.97 -2.45
N LYS A 118 -20.44 -5.49 -2.21
CA LYS A 118 -19.52 -6.12 -1.24
C LYS A 118 -20.05 -6.07 0.19
N LYS A 119 -20.69 -4.97 0.58
CA LYS A 119 -21.36 -4.81 1.89
C LYS A 119 -22.52 -5.78 2.10
N GLN A 120 -23.21 -6.18 1.04
CA GLN A 120 -24.28 -7.18 1.13
C GLN A 120 -23.73 -8.61 1.21
N LEU A 121 -22.55 -8.85 0.64
CA LEU A 121 -21.91 -10.17 0.59
C LEU A 121 -21.09 -10.48 1.85
N ASP A 122 -20.54 -9.46 2.50
CA ASP A 122 -19.66 -9.61 3.66
C ASP A 122 -20.10 -8.70 4.81
N SER A 123 -20.49 -9.31 5.94
CA SER A 123 -20.90 -8.60 7.15
C SER A 123 -19.75 -7.87 7.84
N ASP A 124 -18.50 -8.29 7.61
CA ASP A 124 -17.30 -7.69 8.20
C ASP A 124 -16.63 -6.67 7.26
N TYR A 125 -17.34 -6.24 6.21
CA TYR A 125 -16.82 -5.28 5.22
C TYR A 125 -16.36 -3.97 5.85
N LYS A 126 -15.09 -3.62 5.65
CA LYS A 126 -14.52 -2.34 6.06
C LYS A 126 -14.66 -1.31 4.95
N GLU A 127 -15.38 -0.23 5.22
CA GLU A 127 -15.51 0.89 4.29
C GLU A 127 -14.14 1.44 3.86
N GLY A 128 -13.91 1.50 2.54
CA GLY A 128 -12.64 1.94 1.96
C GLY A 128 -11.48 0.93 2.08
N GLY A 129 -11.71 -0.26 2.64
CA GLY A 129 -10.73 -1.34 2.82
C GLY A 129 -9.88 -1.25 4.09
N GLN A 130 -9.62 -0.05 4.62
CA GLN A 130 -8.86 0.21 5.86
C GLN A 130 -7.71 -0.77 6.10
N ARG A 131 -6.76 -0.82 5.14
CA ARG A 131 -5.65 -1.78 5.21
C ARG A 131 -4.80 -1.50 6.45
N ASN A 132 -4.46 -2.57 7.18
CA ASN A 132 -3.65 -2.49 8.39
C ASN A 132 -2.16 -2.66 8.08
N TRP A 133 -1.30 -2.47 9.09
CA TRP A 133 0.15 -2.61 8.92
C TRP A 133 0.56 -4.00 8.41
N VAL A 134 -0.13 -5.07 8.83
CA VAL A 134 0.17 -6.44 8.38
C VAL A 134 -0.02 -6.55 6.87
N GLN A 135 -1.14 -6.09 6.33
CA GLN A 135 -1.39 -6.09 4.89
C GLN A 135 -0.38 -5.23 4.12
N VAL A 136 0.01 -4.08 4.69
CA VAL A 136 1.04 -3.23 4.09
C VAL A 136 2.38 -3.94 4.03
N PHE A 137 2.78 -4.66 5.08
CA PHE A 137 4.02 -5.44 5.08
C PHE A 137 3.93 -6.70 4.22
N CYS A 138 2.79 -7.39 4.15
CA CYS A 138 2.63 -8.53 3.26
C CYS A 138 2.83 -8.14 1.79
N ASN A 139 2.24 -7.01 1.37
CA ASN A 139 2.31 -6.55 -0.02
C ASN A 139 3.57 -5.71 -0.32
N GLY A 140 4.11 -5.03 0.69
CA GLY A 140 5.21 -4.08 0.54
C GLY A 140 6.54 -4.53 1.13
N GLY A 141 6.58 -5.61 1.91
CA GLY A 141 7.77 -6.08 2.63
C GLY A 141 8.88 -6.54 1.69
N VAL A 142 8.59 -7.46 0.77
CA VAL A 142 9.57 -7.94 -0.22
C VAL A 142 10.08 -6.79 -1.12
N PRO A 143 9.22 -5.91 -1.67
CA PRO A 143 9.68 -4.70 -2.35
C PRO A 143 10.61 -3.81 -1.49
N THR A 144 10.31 -3.68 -0.19
CA THR A 144 11.10 -2.86 0.74
C THR A 144 12.47 -3.48 1.01
N GLU A 145 12.53 -4.79 1.21
CA GLU A 145 13.79 -5.52 1.37
C GLU A 145 14.66 -5.38 0.12
N LEU A 146 14.10 -5.59 -1.06
CA LEU A 146 14.80 -5.40 -2.33
C LEU A 146 15.28 -3.95 -2.52
N ALA A 147 14.49 -2.96 -2.09
CA ALA A 147 14.90 -1.56 -2.11
C ALA A 147 16.07 -1.26 -1.15
N LEU A 148 16.11 -1.90 0.03
CA LEU A 148 17.24 -1.79 0.96
C LEU A 148 18.50 -2.43 0.38
N LEU A 149 18.38 -3.63 -0.20
CA LEU A 149 19.49 -4.30 -0.88
C LEU A 149 20.03 -3.46 -2.05
N TYR A 150 19.13 -2.86 -2.85
CA TYR A 150 19.51 -1.93 -3.92
C TYR A 150 20.29 -0.73 -3.37
N MET A 151 19.85 -0.12 -2.26
CA MET A 151 20.59 0.98 -1.65
C MET A 151 21.97 0.57 -1.11
N ILE A 152 22.14 -0.67 -0.65
CA ILE A 152 23.41 -1.17 -0.12
C ILE A 152 24.38 -1.53 -1.25
N GLU A 153 23.92 -2.24 -2.27
CA GLU A 153 24.79 -2.72 -3.35
C GLU A 153 25.08 -1.66 -4.43
N VAL A 154 24.06 -0.86 -4.75
CA VAL A 154 24.09 0.06 -5.90
C VAL A 154 24.17 1.51 -5.44
N GLY A 155 23.53 1.81 -4.31
CA GLY A 155 23.33 3.17 -3.84
C GLY A 155 22.01 3.78 -4.32
N PRO A 156 21.53 4.84 -3.64
CA PRO A 156 20.29 5.50 -4.01
C PRO A 156 20.45 6.25 -5.34
N GLY A 157 19.53 6.02 -6.27
CA GLY A 157 19.58 6.67 -7.58
C GLY A 157 18.77 5.95 -8.65
N GLU A 158 18.42 6.69 -9.70
CA GLU A 158 17.71 6.20 -10.87
C GLU A 158 18.70 5.61 -11.86
N MET A 159 18.70 4.28 -12.00
CA MET A 159 19.48 3.60 -13.02
C MET A 159 18.57 2.94 -14.05
N PRO A 160 18.92 3.04 -15.35
CA PRO A 160 18.23 2.31 -16.39
C PRO A 160 18.46 0.81 -16.22
N VAL A 161 17.46 0.02 -16.61
CA VAL A 161 17.58 -1.44 -16.67
C VAL A 161 18.48 -1.78 -17.86
N ASP A 162 19.70 -2.21 -17.58
CA ASP A 162 20.72 -2.65 -18.53
C ASP A 162 21.47 -3.86 -17.95
N PHE A 163 21.11 -5.07 -18.41
CA PHE A 163 21.73 -6.32 -17.96
C PHE A 163 23.17 -6.49 -18.44
N GLY A 164 23.63 -5.71 -19.43
CA GLY A 164 25.00 -5.79 -19.93
C GLY A 164 25.98 -5.00 -19.07
N LYS A 165 25.56 -3.84 -18.54
CA LYS A 165 26.41 -2.98 -17.72
C LYS A 165 26.14 -3.07 -16.22
N GLN A 166 24.88 -3.29 -15.85
CA GLN A 166 24.38 -3.13 -14.48
C GLN A 166 23.44 -4.29 -14.13
N TYR A 167 23.98 -5.52 -14.18
CA TYR A 167 23.22 -6.75 -13.99
C TYR A 167 22.49 -6.81 -12.65
N SER A 168 23.20 -6.60 -11.53
CA SER A 168 22.61 -6.68 -10.18
C SER A 168 21.50 -5.63 -9.96
N ALA A 169 21.76 -4.38 -10.33
CA ALA A 169 20.78 -3.30 -10.24
C ALA A 169 19.52 -3.60 -11.09
N SER A 170 19.72 -4.04 -12.32
CA SER A 170 18.63 -4.40 -13.24
C SER A 170 17.78 -5.56 -12.72
N TRP A 171 18.44 -6.57 -12.15
CA TRP A 171 17.79 -7.71 -11.52
C TRP A 171 16.94 -7.30 -10.31
N MET A 172 17.48 -6.45 -9.43
CA MET A 172 16.76 -5.94 -8.27
C MET A 172 15.55 -5.07 -8.68
N CYS A 173 15.71 -4.21 -9.68
CA CYS A 173 14.62 -3.42 -10.25
C CYS A 173 13.48 -4.32 -10.76
N LEU A 174 13.78 -5.35 -11.56
CA LEU A 174 12.77 -6.27 -12.07
C LEU A 174 12.14 -7.11 -10.96
N SER A 175 12.93 -7.57 -9.99
CA SER A 175 12.44 -8.36 -8.86
C SER A 175 11.44 -7.57 -8.02
N LEU A 176 11.74 -6.30 -7.76
CA LEU A 176 10.86 -5.40 -7.01
C LEU A 176 9.56 -5.13 -7.76
N LEU A 177 9.65 -4.86 -9.08
CA LEU A 177 8.46 -4.69 -9.92
C LEU A 177 7.62 -5.96 -9.98
N GLY A 178 8.25 -7.14 -10.07
CA GLY A 178 7.58 -8.43 -10.05
C GLY A 178 6.85 -8.69 -8.73
N ALA A 179 7.48 -8.38 -7.59
CA ALA A 179 6.86 -8.50 -6.27
C ALA A 179 5.64 -7.58 -6.11
N LEU A 180 5.74 -6.33 -6.57
CA LEU A 180 4.60 -5.41 -6.58
C LEU A 180 3.50 -5.86 -7.54
N ALA A 181 3.85 -6.38 -8.72
CA ALA A 181 2.89 -6.91 -9.69
C ALA A 181 2.13 -8.13 -9.13
N CYS A 182 2.82 -9.03 -8.43
CA CYS A 182 2.21 -10.17 -7.74
C CYS A 182 1.20 -9.70 -6.67
N SER A 183 1.62 -8.77 -5.81
CA SER A 183 0.75 -8.18 -4.78
C SER A 183 -0.44 -7.42 -5.38
N THR A 184 -0.24 -6.78 -6.54
CA THR A 184 -1.31 -6.14 -7.32
C THR A 184 -2.31 -7.17 -7.81
N GLY A 185 -1.84 -8.28 -8.39
CA GLY A 185 -2.68 -9.38 -8.85
C GLY A 185 -3.53 -9.98 -7.74
N ASP A 186 -2.93 -10.27 -6.58
CA ASP A 186 -3.63 -10.82 -5.41
C ASP A 186 -4.74 -9.87 -4.90
N THR A 187 -4.41 -8.58 -4.78
CA THR A 187 -5.38 -7.56 -4.34
C THR A 187 -6.50 -7.39 -5.37
N TRP A 188 -6.18 -7.39 -6.67
CA TRP A 188 -7.20 -7.21 -7.70
C TRP A 188 -8.11 -8.43 -7.83
N ALA A 189 -7.55 -9.63 -7.73
CA ALA A 189 -8.32 -10.87 -7.77
C ALA A 189 -9.34 -10.93 -6.61
N SER A 190 -8.92 -10.57 -5.40
CA SER A 190 -9.81 -10.56 -4.22
C SER A 190 -10.87 -9.46 -4.28
N GLU A 191 -10.60 -8.33 -4.93
CA GLU A 191 -11.55 -7.22 -5.04
C GLU A 191 -12.53 -7.34 -6.22
N VAL A 192 -12.10 -7.97 -7.32
CA VAL A 192 -12.89 -8.17 -8.54
C VAL A 192 -13.66 -9.48 -8.51
N GLY A 193 -13.03 -10.54 -8.00
CA GLY A 193 -13.57 -11.90 -7.99
C GLY A 193 -14.98 -12.00 -7.40
N PRO A 194 -15.23 -11.50 -6.18
CA PRO A 194 -16.56 -11.56 -5.55
C PRO A 194 -17.66 -10.84 -6.33
N VAL A 195 -17.29 -9.84 -7.14
CA VAL A 195 -18.23 -8.95 -7.81
C VAL A 195 -18.56 -9.42 -9.24
N LEU A 196 -17.60 -10.06 -9.91
CA LEU A 196 -17.77 -10.58 -11.27
C LEU A 196 -18.09 -12.07 -11.32
N SER A 197 -17.82 -12.83 -10.26
CA SER A 197 -18.12 -14.26 -10.24
C SER A 197 -19.62 -14.50 -10.18
N GLN A 198 -20.19 -14.93 -11.30
CA GLN A 198 -21.59 -15.39 -11.36
C GLN A 198 -21.78 -16.81 -10.83
N THR A 199 -20.68 -17.53 -10.59
CA THR A 199 -20.67 -18.92 -10.12
C THR A 199 -20.23 -18.97 -8.66
N LYS A 200 -20.83 -19.86 -7.86
CA LYS A 200 -20.42 -20.05 -6.47
C LYS A 200 -18.98 -20.60 -6.42
N PRO A 201 -18.08 -19.99 -5.63
CA PRO A 201 -16.71 -20.46 -5.50
C PRO A 201 -16.68 -21.89 -4.98
N ARG A 202 -15.71 -22.69 -5.44
CA ARG A 202 -15.52 -24.08 -5.01
C ARG A 202 -14.22 -24.23 -4.24
N LEU A 203 -14.27 -24.93 -3.11
CA LEU A 203 -13.07 -25.27 -2.33
C LEU A 203 -12.13 -26.16 -3.16
N ILE A 204 -10.87 -25.79 -3.33
CA ILE A 204 -9.89 -26.59 -4.11
C ILE A 204 -9.68 -27.99 -3.50
N THR A 205 -9.79 -28.12 -2.19
CA THR A 205 -9.58 -29.39 -1.46
C THR A 205 -10.75 -30.37 -1.55
N SER A 206 -11.99 -29.89 -1.72
CA SER A 206 -13.19 -30.73 -1.66
C SER A 206 -14.11 -30.59 -2.88
N TRP A 207 -13.82 -29.64 -3.77
CA TRP A 207 -14.61 -29.24 -4.92
C TRP A 207 -16.08 -28.86 -4.62
N ARG A 208 -16.42 -28.65 -3.34
CA ARG A 208 -17.76 -28.24 -2.90
C ARG A 208 -17.95 -26.74 -3.06
N GLU A 209 -19.16 -26.35 -3.43
CA GLU A 209 -19.56 -24.94 -3.52
C GLU A 209 -19.67 -24.32 -2.13
N VAL A 210 -19.09 -23.13 -1.95
CA VAL A 210 -19.17 -22.34 -0.72
C VAL A 210 -19.78 -20.97 -0.98
N PRO A 211 -20.43 -20.35 0.02
CA PRO A 211 -20.90 -18.97 -0.10
C PRO A 211 -19.73 -18.01 -0.37
N THR A 212 -19.92 -17.10 -1.33
CA THR A 212 -19.01 -15.98 -1.59
C THR A 212 -18.82 -15.13 -0.34
N GLY A 213 -17.57 -14.80 0.01
CA GLY A 213 -17.27 -13.91 1.14
C GLY A 213 -16.91 -14.61 2.47
N THR A 214 -16.89 -15.94 2.53
CA THR A 214 -16.44 -16.64 3.75
C THR A 214 -14.92 -16.73 3.79
N HIS A 215 -14.27 -15.82 4.51
CA HIS A 215 -12.98 -16.11 5.13
C HIS A 215 -13.18 -17.35 5.99
N THR A 216 -12.43 -18.44 5.78
CA THR A 216 -12.49 -19.62 6.65
C THR A 216 -12.43 -19.17 8.11
N PRO A 217 -13.53 -19.23 8.88
CA PRO A 217 -13.42 -19.13 10.31
C PRO A 217 -12.88 -20.50 10.69
N GLY A 218 -11.69 -20.54 11.27
CA GLY A 218 -11.27 -21.69 12.08
C GLY A 218 -12.16 -21.84 13.31
N HIS A 219 -13.49 -21.93 13.14
CA HIS A 219 -14.49 -22.35 14.13
C HIS A 219 -15.94 -22.35 13.59
N GLN A 220 -16.22 -22.72 12.33
CA GLN A 220 -17.57 -23.22 12.03
C GLN A 220 -17.62 -24.71 12.39
N ARG A 221 -18.17 -24.98 13.59
CA ARG A 221 -18.56 -26.31 14.05
C ARG A 221 -19.18 -27.07 12.88
N TRP A 222 -18.53 -28.16 12.48
CA TRP A 222 -19.08 -29.20 11.64
C TRP A 222 -20.29 -29.80 12.38
N GLY A 223 -21.47 -29.20 12.17
CA GLY A 223 -22.74 -29.86 12.45
C GLY A 223 -23.14 -30.62 11.19
N PRO A 224 -23.37 -31.94 11.25
CA PRO A 224 -23.89 -32.65 10.09
C PRO A 224 -25.29 -32.09 9.78
N SER A 225 -25.46 -31.60 8.55
CA SER A 225 -26.76 -31.30 7.99
C SER A 225 -27.56 -32.60 7.89
N SER A 226 -28.31 -32.90 8.95
CA SER A 226 -29.34 -33.93 8.92
C SER A 226 -30.45 -33.44 7.98
N VAL A 227 -30.42 -33.94 6.75
CA VAL A 227 -31.59 -34.00 5.87
C VAL A 227 -32.66 -34.78 6.63
N ARG A 228 -33.64 -34.10 7.24
CA ARG A 228 -34.87 -34.78 7.64
C ARG A 228 -35.72 -34.93 6.37
N PRO A 229 -36.12 -36.15 5.99
CA PRO A 229 -37.15 -36.31 4.97
C PRO A 229 -38.47 -35.79 5.52
N ASN A 230 -39.16 -35.04 4.68
CA ASN A 230 -40.52 -34.53 4.88
C ASN A 230 -41.50 -35.72 4.86
N PRO A 231 -42.21 -36.07 5.94
CA PRO A 231 -43.25 -37.09 5.89
C PRO A 231 -44.56 -36.41 5.50
N GLY A 232 -44.79 -36.27 4.20
CA GLY A 232 -46.06 -35.81 3.67
C GLY A 232 -46.47 -36.67 2.51
N SER A 233 -47.43 -37.58 2.74
CA SER A 233 -48.47 -38.08 1.82
C SER A 233 -48.73 -39.59 2.01
N SER A 234 -49.80 -39.90 2.73
CA SER A 234 -50.71 -40.97 2.33
C SER A 234 -51.36 -40.57 0.99
N PRO A 235 -51.43 -41.45 0.00
CA PRO A 235 -52.74 -42.01 -0.33
C PRO A 235 -52.73 -43.46 -0.87
N THR A 236 -53.92 -44.07 -0.73
CA THR A 236 -54.43 -45.37 -1.23
C THR A 236 -53.85 -46.65 -0.67
#